data_AF-A0A940FJL6-F1
#
_entry.id   AF-A0A940FJL6-F1
#
_cell.length_a   1.000
_cell.length_b   1.000
_cell.length_c   1.000
_cell.angle_alpha   90.00
_cell.angle_beta   90.00
_cell.angle_gamma   90.00
#
_symmetry.space_group_name_H-M   'P 1'
#
loop_
_entity.id
_entity.type
_entity.pdbx_description
1 polymer ?
#
loop_
_entity_poly.entity_id
_entity_poly.type
_entity_poly.pdbx_seq_one_letter_code
_entity_poly.pdbx_strand_id
1 'polypeptide(L)'
;MQPLKQLIARAARLTVSQPILWTPPLGIALLSSLMAPQATPQMGIIFLVTALITLAVTAGWYALIAKAASDELPVWEDFFVAIGRHFSTLIGGTIVFGLLVAVVAVPLLMAAVSWAGPESLNKLKDLLPGLMQQAQTKPEVLLSIEPSLLLAANRFFLGLCGAGLWFALLSMVLLFWKQAVVLGTMPWPEAWKASLTVMRRHFGPAMGVMTVHGLAYLAAAFFSLMPLPFGLIGWLLLIGVDVFATVAYTLLYLEAIPPVKTAESASATPTGQAG
;
A
#
# COMPACT_ATOMS: atom_id res chain seq x y z
N MET A 1 -17.84 -14.44 4.76
CA MET A 1 -18.14 -12.98 4.74
C MET A 1 -18.35 -12.35 6.13
N GLN A 2 -18.84 -13.08 7.15
CA GLN A 2 -18.97 -12.55 8.53
C GLN A 2 -17.65 -12.05 9.19
N PRO A 3 -16.49 -12.73 9.08
CA PRO A 3 -15.26 -12.27 9.74
C PRO A 3 -14.70 -10.98 9.14
N LEU A 4 -14.81 -10.81 7.81
CA LEU A 4 -14.40 -9.57 7.14
C LEU A 4 -15.25 -8.38 7.61
N LYS A 5 -16.57 -8.53 7.74
CA LYS A 5 -17.45 -7.46 8.24
C LYS A 5 -17.10 -7.05 9.67
N GLN A 6 -16.79 -8.02 10.53
CA GLN A 6 -16.41 -7.76 11.92
C GLN A 6 -15.04 -7.07 12.02
N LEU A 7 -14.07 -7.50 11.20
CA LEU A 7 -12.75 -6.88 11.13
C LEU A 7 -12.83 -5.45 10.59
N ILE A 8 -13.60 -5.22 9.53
CA ILE A 8 -13.87 -3.89 8.97
C ILE A 8 -14.58 -3.00 10.02
N ALA A 9 -15.56 -3.52 10.74
CA ALA A 9 -16.26 -2.79 11.78
C ALA A 9 -15.37 -2.48 13.00
N ARG A 10 -14.42 -3.36 13.34
CA ARG A 10 -13.42 -3.11 14.38
C ARG A 10 -12.40 -2.08 13.93
N ALA A 11 -11.87 -2.21 12.72
CA ALA A 11 -10.98 -1.23 12.10
C ALA A 11 -11.62 0.16 12.06
N ALA A 12 -12.86 0.25 11.57
CA ALA A 12 -13.62 1.49 11.49
C ALA A 12 -13.88 2.12 12.87
N ARG A 13 -14.13 1.31 13.90
CA ARG A 13 -14.29 1.82 15.27
C ARG A 13 -12.99 2.37 15.82
N LEU A 14 -11.87 1.65 15.65
CA LEU A 14 -10.55 2.07 16.12
C LEU A 14 -10.08 3.35 15.42
N THR A 15 -10.33 3.49 14.11
CA THR A 15 -9.99 4.72 13.41
C THR A 15 -10.84 5.88 13.91
N VAL A 16 -12.16 5.74 14.05
CA VAL A 16 -13.02 6.85 14.47
C VAL A 16 -12.75 7.30 15.92
N SER A 17 -12.40 6.39 16.84
CA SER A 17 -12.26 6.71 18.26
C SER A 17 -10.88 7.20 18.70
N GLN A 18 -9.84 7.08 17.85
CA GLN A 18 -8.45 7.36 18.22
C GLN A 18 -7.81 8.42 17.31
N PRO A 19 -7.92 9.73 17.62
CA PRO A 19 -7.38 10.83 16.81
C PRO A 19 -5.87 10.72 16.54
N ILE A 20 -5.11 10.15 17.48
CA ILE A 20 -3.66 9.94 17.34
C ILE A 20 -3.30 8.99 16.18
N LEU A 21 -4.22 8.12 15.75
CA LEU A 21 -4.00 7.25 14.60
C LEU A 21 -4.10 7.98 13.26
N TRP A 22 -4.65 9.20 13.23
CA TRP A 22 -4.79 10.01 12.00
C TRP A 22 -3.62 10.95 11.76
N THR A 23 -2.87 11.32 12.79
CA THR A 23 -1.82 12.33 12.71
C THR A 23 -0.64 11.89 11.82
N PRO A 24 -0.11 10.65 11.93
CA PRO A 24 0.96 10.17 11.04
C PRO A 24 0.61 10.19 9.53
N PRO A 25 -0.51 9.62 9.05
CA PRO A 25 -0.88 9.65 7.63
C PRO A 25 -1.25 11.06 7.15
N LEU A 26 -1.86 11.91 7.98
CA LEU A 26 -2.07 13.32 7.66
C LEU A 26 -0.74 14.06 7.45
N GLY A 27 0.26 13.79 8.29
CA GLY A 27 1.61 14.32 8.12
C GLY A 27 2.24 13.91 6.79
N ILE A 28 2.12 12.64 6.40
CA ILE A 28 2.62 12.14 5.11
C ILE A 28 1.87 12.79 3.94
N ALA A 29 0.54 12.90 4.01
CA ALA A 29 -0.26 13.53 2.98
C ALA A 29 0.10 15.01 2.80
N LEU A 30 0.30 15.76 3.90
CA LEU A 30 0.75 17.14 3.87
C LEU A 30 2.15 17.28 3.26
N LEU A 31 3.11 16.44 3.68
CA LEU A 31 4.46 16.42 3.12
C LEU A 31 4.47 16.06 1.63
N SER A 32 3.61 15.13 1.21
CA SER A 32 3.47 14.72 -0.19
C SER A 32 2.80 15.81 -1.03
N SER A 33 1.88 16.60 -0.45
CA SER A 33 1.23 17.71 -1.14
C SER A 33 2.19 18.87 -1.46
N LEU A 34 3.23 19.06 -0.63
CA LEU A 34 4.33 19.99 -0.91
C LEU A 34 5.21 19.55 -2.10
N MET A 35 4.99 18.34 -2.65
CA MET A 35 5.79 17.76 -3.72
C MET A 35 5.11 17.75 -5.10
N ALA A 36 3.90 18.28 -5.25
CA ALA A 36 3.22 18.36 -6.55
C ALA A 36 3.36 19.77 -7.16
N PRO A 37 3.62 19.98 -8.47
CA PRO A 37 4.28 19.15 -9.48
C PRO A 37 5.32 19.98 -10.27
N GLN A 38 6.61 19.92 -9.95
CA GLN A 38 7.67 20.35 -10.89
C GLN A 38 8.80 19.33 -10.88
N ALA A 39 8.79 18.44 -11.88
CA ALA A 39 9.75 17.36 -12.02
C ALA A 39 11.13 17.91 -12.44
N THR A 40 11.93 18.34 -11.47
CA THR A 40 13.35 18.67 -11.64
C THR A 40 14.23 17.55 -11.06
N PRO A 41 15.51 17.42 -11.43
CA PRO A 41 16.43 16.43 -10.85
C PRO A 41 16.57 16.52 -9.32
N GLN A 42 16.32 17.69 -8.74
CA GLN A 42 16.26 17.91 -7.28
C GLN A 42 15.13 17.09 -6.62
N MET A 43 14.08 16.74 -7.39
CA MET A 43 12.99 15.87 -6.92
C MET A 43 13.44 14.44 -6.61
N GLY A 44 14.56 13.95 -7.17
CA GLY A 44 15.06 12.61 -6.84
C GLY A 44 15.46 12.49 -5.37
N ILE A 45 16.12 13.51 -4.82
CA ILE A 45 16.51 13.57 -3.41
C ILE A 45 15.28 13.77 -2.53
N ILE A 46 14.39 14.69 -2.91
CA ILE A 46 13.18 14.95 -2.12
C ILE A 46 12.29 13.69 -2.10
N PHE A 47 12.15 12.98 -3.22
CA PHE A 47 11.39 11.73 -3.29
C PHE A 47 12.00 10.64 -2.41
N LEU A 48 13.33 10.50 -2.43
CA LEU A 48 14.04 9.58 -1.55
C LEU A 48 13.82 9.93 -0.06
N VAL A 49 14.00 11.20 0.31
CA VAL A 49 13.80 11.68 1.69
C VAL A 49 12.36 11.44 2.13
N THR A 50 11.37 11.78 1.30
CA THR A 50 9.96 11.54 1.59
C THR A 50 9.68 10.05 1.74
N ALA A 51 10.22 9.19 0.87
CA ALA A 51 10.07 7.74 1.01
C ALA A 51 10.67 7.20 2.32
N LEU A 52 11.83 7.70 2.74
CA LEU A 52 12.46 7.34 4.03
C LEU A 52 11.63 7.82 5.23
N ILE A 53 11.10 9.05 5.17
CA ILE A 53 10.18 9.58 6.18
C ILE A 53 8.91 8.72 6.24
N THR A 54 8.33 8.36 5.09
CA THR A 54 7.16 7.49 5.03
C THR A 54 7.44 6.13 5.69
N LEU A 55 8.62 5.54 5.47
CA LEU A 55 9.00 4.28 6.14
C LEU A 55 9.13 4.43 7.66
N ALA A 56 9.77 5.49 8.13
CA ALA A 56 9.87 5.80 9.56
C ALA A 56 8.47 5.97 10.18
N VAL A 57 7.67 6.86 9.60
CA VAL A 57 6.31 7.17 10.07
C VAL A 57 5.43 5.92 10.05
N THR A 58 5.58 5.04 9.05
CA THR A 58 4.87 3.75 8.99
C THR A 58 5.24 2.86 10.18
N ALA A 59 6.52 2.80 10.57
CA ALA A 59 6.98 2.00 11.71
C ALA A 59 6.35 2.47 13.03
N GLY A 60 6.45 3.78 13.29
CA GLY A 60 5.84 4.40 14.46
C GLY A 60 4.33 4.19 14.50
N TRP A 61 3.67 4.34 13.35
CA TRP A 61 2.22 4.21 13.24
C TRP A 61 1.74 2.79 13.47
N TYR A 62 2.45 1.76 12.98
CA TYR A 62 2.11 0.37 13.26
C TYR A 62 2.14 0.06 14.76
N ALA A 63 3.13 0.58 15.49
CA ALA A 63 3.19 0.41 16.95
C ALA A 63 1.97 1.01 17.66
N LEU A 64 1.53 2.21 17.26
CA LEU A 64 0.31 2.83 17.81
C LEU A 64 -0.95 2.01 17.49
N ILE A 65 -1.09 1.50 16.26
CA ILE A 65 -2.23 0.66 15.87
C ILE A 65 -2.25 -0.63 16.70
N ALA A 66 -1.09 -1.24 16.95
CA ALA A 66 -1.03 -2.47 17.74
C ALA A 66 -1.45 -2.24 19.21
N LYS A 67 -0.99 -1.15 19.83
CA LYS A 67 -1.44 -0.73 21.17
C LYS A 67 -2.95 -0.51 21.21
N ALA A 68 -3.49 0.23 20.24
CA ALA A 68 -4.93 0.45 20.15
C ALA A 68 -5.72 -0.85 19.90
N ALA A 69 -5.16 -1.80 19.15
CA ALA A 69 -5.78 -3.10 18.87
C ALA A 69 -5.74 -4.05 20.09
N SER A 70 -4.82 -3.84 21.04
CA SER A 70 -4.73 -4.56 22.31
C SER A 70 -5.49 -3.87 23.46
N ASP A 71 -6.34 -2.89 23.14
CA ASP A 71 -7.09 -2.07 24.11
C ASP A 71 -6.18 -1.28 25.10
N GLU A 72 -4.91 -1.07 24.74
CA GLU A 72 -3.99 -0.18 25.44
C GLU A 72 -4.07 1.24 24.86
N LEU A 73 -3.82 2.26 25.69
CA LEU A 73 -3.80 3.66 25.27
C LEU A 73 -2.53 3.95 24.44
N PRO A 74 -2.65 4.26 23.13
CA PRO A 74 -1.49 4.60 22.31
C PRO A 74 -0.93 5.98 22.72
N VAL A 75 0.38 6.06 22.96
CA VAL A 75 1.08 7.33 23.28
C VAL A 75 2.18 7.63 22.26
N TRP A 76 2.51 8.92 22.08
CA TRP A 76 3.54 9.35 21.12
C TRP A 76 4.93 8.77 21.38
N GLU A 77 5.23 8.37 22.61
CA GLU A 77 6.51 7.73 22.94
C GLU A 77 6.67 6.39 22.21
N ASP A 78 5.63 5.55 22.16
CA ASP A 78 5.63 4.28 21.42
C ASP A 78 5.95 4.49 19.93
N PHE A 79 5.43 5.59 19.36
CA PHE A 79 5.67 5.97 17.97
C PHE A 79 7.16 6.26 17.71
N PHE A 80 7.79 7.10 18.53
CA PHE A 80 9.20 7.47 18.34
C PHE A 80 10.15 6.31 18.65
N VAL A 81 9.86 5.50 19.67
CA VAL A 81 10.64 4.30 20.00
C VAL A 81 10.61 3.31 18.84
N ALA A 82 9.44 3.07 18.24
CA ALA A 82 9.31 2.17 17.10
C ALA A 82 10.03 2.68 15.84
N ILE A 83 10.07 4.00 15.60
CA ILE A 83 10.92 4.58 14.55
C ILE A 83 12.37 4.19 14.78
N GLY A 84 12.94 4.53 15.93
CA GLY A 84 14.36 4.28 16.22
C GLY A 84 14.72 2.80 16.14
N ARG A 85 13.83 1.92 16.60
CA ARG A 85 14.05 0.47 16.63
C ARG A 85 14.03 -0.19 15.25
N HIS A 86 13.14 0.23 14.36
CA HIS A 86 12.85 -0.52 13.12
C HIS A 86 13.32 0.17 11.83
N PHE A 87 13.75 1.42 11.88
CA PHE A 87 14.09 2.22 10.71
C PHE A 87 15.10 1.55 9.77
N SER A 88 16.24 1.08 10.30
CA SER A 88 17.31 0.44 9.51
C SER A 88 16.84 -0.84 8.82
N THR A 89 16.12 -1.70 9.55
CA THR A 89 15.57 -2.96 9.02
C THR A 89 14.55 -2.70 7.92
N LEU A 90 13.68 -1.70 8.10
CA LEU A 90 12.67 -1.33 7.09
C LEU A 90 13.29 -0.75 5.83
N ILE A 91 14.32 0.10 5.95
CA ILE A 91 15.06 0.64 4.80
C ILE A 91 15.77 -0.48 4.06
N GLY A 92 16.59 -1.26 4.77
CA GLY A 92 17.36 -2.35 4.17
C GLY A 92 16.45 -3.34 3.45
N GLY A 93 15.35 -3.75 4.09
CA GLY A 93 14.39 -4.66 3.46
C GLY A 93 13.65 -4.05 2.27
N THR A 94 13.33 -2.74 2.30
CA THR A 94 12.71 -2.05 1.17
C THR A 94 13.67 -1.93 -0.02
N ILE A 95 14.96 -1.70 0.21
CA ILE A 95 15.98 -1.69 -0.85
C ILE A 95 16.10 -3.08 -1.48
N VAL A 96 16.23 -4.13 -0.67
CA VAL A 96 16.31 -5.51 -1.17
C VAL A 96 15.06 -5.89 -1.96
N PHE A 97 13.89 -5.50 -1.46
CA PHE A 97 12.64 -5.71 -2.17
C PHE A 97 12.58 -4.94 -3.50
N GLY A 98 12.98 -3.66 -3.52
CA GLY A 98 13.05 -2.87 -4.74
C GLY A 98 13.99 -3.48 -5.78
N LEU A 99 15.13 -4.03 -5.35
CA LEU A 99 16.05 -4.76 -6.21
C LEU A 99 15.41 -6.06 -6.74
N LEU A 100 14.73 -6.83 -5.88
CA LEU A 100 14.02 -8.04 -6.30
C LEU A 100 12.91 -7.74 -7.32
N VAL A 101 12.15 -6.67 -7.08
CA VAL A 101 11.14 -6.16 -8.01
C VAL A 101 11.80 -5.82 -9.34
N ALA A 102 12.90 -5.07 -9.34
CA ALA A 102 13.61 -4.71 -10.58
C ALA A 102 14.08 -5.95 -11.34
N VAL A 103 14.66 -6.93 -10.65
CA VAL A 103 15.15 -8.19 -11.25
C VAL A 103 14.02 -9.02 -11.87
N VAL A 104 12.81 -9.00 -11.30
CA VAL A 104 11.66 -9.78 -11.81
C VAL A 104 10.85 -8.98 -12.83
N ALA A 105 10.65 -7.68 -12.62
CA ALA A 105 9.86 -6.81 -13.47
C ALA A 105 10.52 -6.57 -14.83
N VAL A 106 11.85 -6.45 -14.89
CA VAL A 106 12.58 -6.22 -16.15
C VAL A 106 12.35 -7.38 -17.14
N PRO A 107 12.55 -8.66 -16.79
CA PRO A 107 12.23 -9.79 -17.66
C PRO A 107 10.75 -9.86 -18.04
N LEU A 108 9.83 -9.58 -17.11
CA LEU A 108 8.39 -9.58 -17.39
C LEU A 108 8.00 -8.47 -18.38
N LEU A 109 8.60 -7.28 -18.27
CA LEU A 109 8.41 -6.21 -19.24
C LEU A 109 8.98 -6.59 -20.61
N MET A 110 10.17 -7.19 -20.65
CA MET A 110 10.75 -7.67 -21.90
C MET A 110 9.89 -8.75 -22.56
N ALA A 111 9.36 -9.69 -21.76
CA ALA A 111 8.43 -10.71 -22.21
C ALA A 111 7.13 -10.08 -22.74
N ALA A 112 6.53 -9.15 -21.99
CA ALA A 112 5.31 -8.45 -22.42
C ALA A 112 5.51 -7.67 -23.73
N VAL A 113 6.64 -6.97 -23.89
CA VAL A 113 7.01 -6.28 -25.12
C VAL A 113 7.18 -7.26 -26.29
N SER A 114 7.85 -8.40 -26.05
CA SER A 114 8.01 -9.46 -27.06
C SER A 114 6.68 -10.10 -27.47
N TRP A 115 5.74 -10.20 -26.53
CA TRP A 115 4.42 -10.81 -26.73
C TRP A 115 3.44 -9.86 -27.43
N ALA A 116 3.57 -8.56 -27.21
CA ALA A 116 2.80 -7.52 -27.91
C ALA A 116 3.27 -7.35 -29.37
N GLY A 117 4.54 -7.63 -29.66
CA GLY A 117 5.14 -7.47 -30.99
C GLY A 117 5.56 -6.01 -31.25
N PRO A 118 6.78 -5.75 -31.77
CA PRO A 118 7.32 -4.39 -31.92
C PRO A 118 6.53 -3.52 -32.92
N GLU A 119 5.96 -4.10 -33.97
CA GLU A 119 5.08 -3.38 -34.91
C GLU A 119 3.78 -2.89 -34.26
N SER A 120 3.21 -3.69 -33.36
CA SER A 120 1.96 -3.36 -32.68
C SER A 120 2.13 -2.24 -31.67
N LEU A 121 3.26 -2.22 -30.95
CA LEU A 121 3.59 -1.19 -29.94
C LEU A 121 3.85 0.18 -30.57
N ASN A 122 4.55 0.24 -31.70
CA ASN A 122 4.78 1.50 -32.42
C ASN A 122 3.47 2.05 -33.00
N LYS A 123 2.66 1.20 -33.64
CA LYS A 123 1.32 1.58 -34.12
C LYS A 123 0.42 2.05 -32.97
N LEU A 124 0.42 1.35 -31.83
CA LEU A 124 -0.36 1.74 -30.65
C LEU A 124 0.10 3.09 -30.10
N LYS A 125 1.41 3.34 -30.00
CA LYS A 125 2.00 4.58 -29.50
C LYS A 125 1.66 5.78 -30.39
N ASP A 126 1.64 5.59 -31.71
CA ASP A 126 1.31 6.65 -32.67
C ASP A 126 -0.21 6.91 -32.76
N LEU A 127 -1.04 5.88 -32.55
CA LEU A 127 -2.50 5.98 -32.65
C LEU A 127 -3.21 6.36 -31.32
N LEU A 128 -2.65 6.02 -30.15
CA LEU A 128 -3.29 6.27 -28.86
C LEU A 128 -3.67 7.75 -28.63
N PRO A 129 -2.78 8.72 -28.92
CA PRO A 129 -3.10 10.13 -28.74
C PRO A 129 -4.24 10.58 -29.66
N GLY A 130 -4.22 10.13 -30.92
CA GLY A 130 -5.24 10.45 -31.92
C GLY A 130 -6.60 9.81 -31.60
N LEU A 131 -6.62 8.57 -31.12
CA LEU A 131 -7.83 7.88 -30.70
C LEU A 131 -8.44 8.50 -29.44
N MET A 132 -7.64 8.92 -28.45
CA MET A 132 -8.17 9.61 -27.27
C MET A 132 -8.76 10.98 -27.62
N GLN A 133 -8.15 11.70 -28.57
CA GLN A 133 -8.63 13.00 -29.03
C GLN A 133 -9.86 12.90 -29.95
N GLN A 134 -9.93 11.86 -30.79
CA GLN A 134 -11.07 11.60 -31.67
C GLN A 134 -12.24 10.93 -30.94
N ALA A 135 -12.01 10.07 -29.95
CA ALA A 135 -13.09 9.47 -29.16
C ALA A 135 -13.89 10.51 -28.36
N GLN A 136 -13.28 11.65 -28.01
CA GLN A 136 -13.97 12.78 -27.38
C GLN A 136 -14.91 13.53 -28.34
N THR A 137 -14.69 13.43 -29.65
CA THR A 137 -15.39 14.24 -30.66
C THR A 137 -16.28 13.42 -31.61
N LYS A 138 -15.95 12.15 -31.87
CA LYS A 138 -16.70 11.22 -32.74
C LYS A 138 -16.55 9.76 -32.25
N PRO A 139 -17.45 9.26 -31.37
CA PRO A 139 -17.38 7.91 -30.84
C PRO A 139 -17.52 6.80 -31.92
N GLU A 140 -18.11 7.13 -33.07
CA GLU A 140 -18.23 6.24 -34.24
C GLU A 140 -16.87 5.79 -34.81
N VAL A 141 -15.79 6.55 -34.58
CA VAL A 141 -14.43 6.21 -35.00
C VAL A 141 -13.88 5.00 -34.24
N LEU A 142 -14.42 4.68 -33.05
CA LEU A 142 -14.06 3.47 -32.31
C LEU A 142 -14.55 2.19 -33.02
N LEU A 143 -15.59 2.30 -33.86
CA LEU A 143 -16.14 1.18 -34.63
C LEU A 143 -15.34 0.90 -35.91
N SER A 144 -14.49 1.83 -36.37
CA SER A 144 -13.63 1.66 -37.54
C SER A 144 -12.19 1.23 -37.21
N ILE A 145 -11.90 0.89 -35.95
CA ILE A 145 -10.58 0.39 -35.55
C ILE A 145 -10.38 -1.00 -36.16
N GLU A 146 -9.26 -1.20 -36.85
CA GLU A 146 -8.90 -2.51 -37.42
C GLU A 146 -8.87 -3.60 -36.32
N PRO A 147 -9.42 -4.81 -36.58
CA PRO A 147 -9.41 -5.90 -35.62
C PRO A 147 -8.02 -6.29 -35.09
N SER A 148 -6.97 -6.12 -35.90
CA SER A 148 -5.57 -6.33 -35.54
C SER A 148 -5.09 -5.37 -34.45
N LEU A 149 -5.51 -4.11 -34.51
CA LEU A 149 -5.24 -3.06 -33.53
C LEU A 149 -6.01 -3.28 -32.23
N LEU A 150 -7.28 -3.72 -32.32
CA LEU A 150 -8.06 -4.12 -31.15
C LEU A 150 -7.43 -5.33 -30.44
N LEU A 151 -6.93 -6.31 -31.20
CA LEU A 151 -6.26 -7.48 -30.64
C LEU A 151 -4.91 -7.11 -29.99
N ALA A 152 -4.14 -6.23 -30.61
CA ALA A 152 -2.89 -5.70 -30.05
C ALA A 152 -3.15 -4.91 -28.75
N ALA A 153 -4.13 -4.01 -28.76
CA ALA A 153 -4.55 -3.28 -27.57
C ALA A 153 -5.00 -4.25 -26.46
N ASN A 154 -5.86 -5.22 -26.79
CA ASN A 154 -6.32 -6.22 -25.81
C ASN A 154 -5.17 -7.03 -25.20
N ARG A 155 -4.20 -7.48 -26.01
CA ARG A 155 -3.00 -8.19 -25.50
C ARG A 155 -2.15 -7.29 -24.60
N PHE A 156 -1.95 -6.05 -24.99
CA PHE A 156 -1.21 -5.06 -24.20
C PHE A 156 -1.91 -4.77 -22.87
N PHE A 157 -3.23 -4.53 -22.89
CA PHE A 157 -4.04 -4.33 -21.69
C PHE A 157 -4.06 -5.56 -20.78
N LEU A 158 -4.17 -6.78 -21.34
CA LEU A 158 -4.06 -8.02 -20.58
C LEU A 158 -2.68 -8.15 -19.91
N GLY A 159 -1.60 -7.85 -20.64
CA GLY A 159 -0.24 -7.82 -20.09
C GLY A 159 -0.09 -6.80 -18.96
N LEU A 160 -0.65 -5.60 -19.14
CA LEU A 160 -0.66 -4.54 -18.13
C LEU A 160 -1.47 -4.93 -16.89
N CYS A 161 -2.65 -5.53 -17.06
CA CYS A 161 -3.48 -6.05 -15.97
C CYS A 161 -2.77 -7.19 -15.22
N GLY A 162 -2.11 -8.10 -15.94
CA GLY A 162 -1.32 -9.18 -15.34
C GLY A 162 -0.14 -8.65 -14.52
N ALA A 163 0.62 -7.70 -15.06
CA ALA A 163 1.70 -7.03 -14.34
C ALA A 163 1.16 -6.27 -13.12
N GLY A 164 0.06 -5.52 -13.26
CA GLY A 164 -0.59 -4.81 -12.17
C GLY A 164 -1.06 -5.74 -11.05
N LEU A 165 -1.67 -6.88 -11.38
CA LEU A 165 -2.06 -7.89 -10.40
C LEU A 165 -0.85 -8.47 -9.67
N TRP A 166 0.24 -8.75 -10.39
CA TRP A 166 1.49 -9.22 -9.79
C TRP A 166 2.08 -8.20 -8.81
N PHE A 167 2.16 -6.92 -9.21
CA PHE A 167 2.59 -5.83 -8.33
C PHE A 167 1.69 -5.67 -7.10
N ALA A 168 0.38 -5.81 -7.26
CA ALA A 168 -0.57 -5.75 -6.13
C ALA A 168 -0.32 -6.88 -5.13
N LEU A 169 -0.18 -8.12 -5.61
CA LEU A 169 0.13 -9.28 -4.75
C LEU A 169 1.47 -9.10 -4.01
N LEU A 170 2.49 -8.65 -4.73
CA LEU A 170 3.80 -8.43 -4.14
C LEU A 170 3.78 -7.29 -3.11
N SER A 171 2.98 -6.25 -3.36
CA SER A 171 2.77 -5.14 -2.42
C SER A 171 2.06 -5.60 -1.15
N MET A 172 1.10 -6.53 -1.23
CA MET A 172 0.51 -7.15 -0.04
C MET A 172 1.54 -7.87 0.81
N VAL A 173 2.40 -8.68 0.17
CA VAL A 173 3.43 -9.41 0.92
C VAL A 173 4.37 -8.43 1.60
N LEU A 174 4.75 -7.34 0.93
CA LEU A 174 5.55 -6.28 1.53
C LEU A 174 4.86 -5.61 2.72
N LEU A 175 3.55 -5.35 2.63
CA LEU A 175 2.78 -4.76 3.74
C LEU A 175 2.82 -5.68 4.98
N PHE A 176 2.52 -6.97 4.80
CA PHE A 176 2.63 -7.93 5.89
C PHE A 176 4.07 -8.11 6.38
N TRP A 177 5.06 -7.93 5.51
CA TRP A 177 6.48 -8.01 5.89
C TRP A 177 6.88 -6.85 6.80
N LYS A 178 6.47 -5.62 6.47
CA LYS A 178 6.70 -4.45 7.34
C LYS A 178 6.04 -4.67 8.71
N GLN A 179 4.83 -5.20 8.73
CA GLN A 179 4.12 -5.53 9.98
C GLN A 179 4.85 -6.64 10.76
N ALA A 180 5.38 -7.67 10.10
CA ALA A 180 6.15 -8.72 10.76
C ALA A 180 7.45 -8.21 11.39
N VAL A 181 8.15 -7.29 10.73
CA VAL A 181 9.35 -6.64 11.26
C VAL A 181 9.03 -5.76 12.47
N VAL A 182 7.95 -4.97 12.40
CA VAL A 182 7.63 -3.98 13.44
C VAL A 182 6.87 -4.62 14.60
N LEU A 183 5.76 -5.32 14.32
CA LEU A 183 4.87 -5.88 15.33
C LEU A 183 5.32 -7.25 15.81
N GLY A 184 5.82 -8.08 14.90
CA GLY A 184 6.39 -9.39 15.23
C GLY A 184 7.80 -9.30 15.79
N THR A 185 8.47 -8.14 15.66
CA THR A 185 9.89 -7.95 15.98
C THR A 185 10.80 -9.00 15.32
N MET A 186 10.39 -9.47 14.14
CA MET A 186 11.04 -10.60 13.47
C MET A 186 12.23 -10.14 12.61
N PRO A 187 13.32 -10.93 12.56
CA PRO A 187 14.40 -10.70 11.60
C PRO A 187 13.89 -10.95 10.16
N TRP A 188 14.59 -10.37 9.19
CA TRP A 188 14.17 -10.30 7.79
C TRP A 188 13.67 -11.64 7.19
N PRO A 189 14.37 -12.79 7.34
CA PRO A 189 13.92 -14.06 6.75
C PRO A 189 12.65 -14.63 7.40
N GLU A 190 12.51 -14.45 8.71
CA GLU A 190 11.35 -14.93 9.47
C GLU A 190 10.13 -14.07 9.16
N ALA A 191 10.33 -12.75 9.07
CA ALA A 191 9.31 -11.82 8.66
C ALA A 191 8.71 -12.23 7.30
N TRP A 192 9.53 -12.61 6.32
CA TRP A 192 9.05 -13.10 5.02
C TRP A 192 8.19 -14.35 5.12
N LYS A 193 8.63 -15.35 5.89
CA LYS A 193 7.87 -16.60 6.09
C LYS A 193 6.53 -16.31 6.79
N ALA A 194 6.56 -15.44 7.79
CA ALA A 194 5.37 -14.97 8.49
C ALA A 194 4.40 -14.28 7.51
N SER A 195 4.87 -13.35 6.68
CA SER A 195 4.03 -12.64 5.71
C SER A 195 3.33 -13.58 4.72
N LEU A 196 4.05 -14.57 4.20
CA LEU A 196 3.45 -15.58 3.32
C LEU A 196 2.40 -16.42 4.04
N THR A 197 2.62 -16.71 5.33
CA THR A 197 1.68 -17.45 6.18
C THR A 197 0.40 -16.65 6.43
N VAL A 198 0.53 -15.38 6.81
CA VAL A 198 -0.61 -14.45 6.99
C VAL A 198 -1.38 -14.29 5.67
N MET A 199 -0.68 -14.05 4.55
CA MET A 199 -1.30 -13.90 3.25
C MET A 199 -2.08 -15.15 2.84
N ARG A 200 -1.54 -16.36 3.05
CA ARG A 200 -2.25 -17.62 2.75
C ARG A 200 -3.50 -17.79 3.61
N ARG A 201 -3.42 -17.48 4.91
CA ARG A 201 -4.54 -17.62 5.85
C ARG A 201 -5.66 -16.61 5.58
N HIS A 202 -5.29 -15.39 5.17
CA HIS A 202 -6.23 -14.28 5.00
C HIS A 202 -6.30 -13.78 3.55
N PHE A 203 -6.04 -14.64 2.56
CA PHE A 203 -5.98 -14.24 1.14
C PHE A 203 -7.27 -13.55 0.68
N GLY A 204 -8.43 -14.16 0.95
CA GLY A 204 -9.74 -13.59 0.59
C GLY A 204 -9.99 -12.20 1.22
N PRO A 205 -9.89 -12.06 2.56
CA PRO A 205 -9.96 -10.76 3.23
C PRO A 205 -8.96 -9.72 2.70
N ALA A 206 -7.69 -10.10 2.54
CA ALA A 206 -6.63 -9.23 2.02
C ALA A 206 -6.96 -8.73 0.60
N MET A 207 -7.39 -9.62 -0.30
CA MET A 207 -7.84 -9.26 -1.65
C MET A 207 -9.05 -8.34 -1.64
N GLY A 208 -9.98 -8.54 -0.71
CA GLY A 208 -11.12 -7.62 -0.51
C GLY A 208 -10.66 -6.21 -0.14
N VAL A 209 -9.74 -6.09 0.82
CA VAL A 209 -9.17 -4.79 1.22
C VAL A 209 -8.42 -4.13 0.07
N MET A 210 -7.56 -4.87 -0.65
CA MET A 210 -6.84 -4.35 -1.82
C MET A 210 -7.77 -3.90 -2.94
N THR A 211 -8.85 -4.63 -3.19
CA THR A 211 -9.83 -4.25 -4.23
C THR A 211 -10.48 -2.92 -3.88
N VAL A 212 -10.92 -2.75 -2.62
CA VAL A 212 -11.49 -1.46 -2.15
C VAL A 212 -10.47 -0.34 -2.24
N HIS A 213 -9.23 -0.62 -1.84
CA HIS A 213 -8.11 0.33 -1.90
C HIS A 213 -7.79 0.76 -3.34
N GLY A 214 -7.66 -0.19 -4.26
CA GLY A 214 -7.43 0.09 -5.68
C GLY A 214 -8.58 0.83 -6.36
N LEU A 215 -9.84 0.49 -6.04
CA LEU A 215 -11.01 1.22 -6.55
C LEU A 215 -11.05 2.67 -6.02
N ALA A 216 -10.64 2.90 -4.78
CA ALA A 216 -10.55 4.25 -4.22
C ALA A 216 -9.45 5.07 -4.89
N TYR A 217 -8.30 4.45 -5.20
CA TYR A 217 -7.26 5.10 -6.00
C TYR A 217 -7.74 5.47 -7.40
N LEU A 218 -8.49 4.60 -8.06
CA LEU A 218 -9.08 4.88 -9.37
C LEU A 218 -10.10 6.03 -9.29
N ALA A 219 -10.97 6.02 -8.27
CA ALA A 219 -11.93 7.08 -8.03
C ALA A 219 -11.22 8.42 -7.74
N ALA A 220 -10.17 8.41 -6.92
CA ALA A 220 -9.39 9.60 -6.61
C ALA A 220 -8.64 10.14 -7.83
N ALA A 221 -8.07 9.27 -8.67
CA ALA A 221 -7.49 9.66 -9.95
C ALA A 221 -8.54 10.33 -10.85
N PHE A 222 -9.76 9.80 -10.89
CA PHE A 222 -10.87 10.42 -11.62
C PHE A 222 -11.25 11.80 -11.05
N PHE A 223 -11.38 11.92 -9.73
CA PHE A 223 -11.65 13.20 -9.06
C PHE A 223 -10.50 14.22 -9.22
N SER A 224 -9.26 13.77 -9.38
CA SER A 224 -8.11 14.64 -9.65
C SER A 224 -8.15 15.30 -11.03
N LEU A 225 -8.95 14.75 -11.97
CA LEU A 225 -9.21 15.34 -13.28
C LEU A 225 -10.32 16.41 -13.24
N MET A 226 -11.01 16.57 -12.11
CA MET A 226 -12.11 17.51 -11.92
C MET A 226 -11.62 18.83 -11.27
N PRO A 227 -12.40 19.92 -11.36
CA PRO A 227 -12.07 21.19 -10.72
C PRO A 227 -11.81 21.08 -9.21
N LEU A 228 -11.06 22.05 -8.68
CA LEU A 228 -10.49 22.10 -7.32
C LEU A 228 -11.32 21.52 -6.15
N PRO A 229 -12.65 21.78 -5.99
CA PRO A 229 -13.40 21.20 -4.87
C PRO A 229 -13.49 19.67 -4.95
N PHE A 230 -13.53 19.10 -6.16
CA PHE A 230 -13.59 17.66 -6.38
C PHE A 230 -12.22 17.00 -6.21
N GLY A 231 -11.15 17.68 -6.61
CA GLY A 231 -9.78 17.22 -6.35
C GLY A 231 -9.50 17.03 -4.86
N LEU A 232 -9.96 17.96 -4.02
CA LEU A 232 -9.80 17.88 -2.56
C LEU A 232 -10.59 16.72 -1.95
N ILE A 233 -11.79 16.41 -2.48
CA ILE A 233 -12.57 15.22 -2.10
C ILE A 233 -11.81 13.94 -2.46
N GLY A 234 -11.19 13.88 -3.64
CA GLY A 234 -10.35 12.75 -4.06
C GLY A 234 -9.18 12.51 -3.10
N TRP A 235 -8.51 13.57 -2.64
CA TRP A 235 -7.43 13.48 -1.65
C TRP A 235 -7.90 12.98 -0.29
N LEU A 236 -9.01 13.49 0.22
CA LEU A 236 -9.57 13.03 1.50
C LEU A 236 -10.00 11.56 1.43
N LEU A 237 -10.53 11.12 0.29
CA LEU A 237 -10.88 9.72 0.04
C LEU A 237 -9.65 8.82 0.10
N LEU A 238 -8.55 9.23 -0.55
CA LEU A 238 -7.28 8.47 -0.51
C LEU A 238 -6.76 8.31 0.91
N ILE A 239 -6.69 9.40 1.67
CA ILE A 239 -6.20 9.36 3.07
C ILE A 239 -7.06 8.40 3.90
N GLY A 240 -8.40 8.53 3.81
CA GLY A 240 -9.31 7.69 4.56
C GLY A 240 -9.16 6.20 4.21
N VAL A 241 -8.99 5.90 2.92
CA VAL A 241 -8.85 4.52 2.44
C VAL A 241 -7.48 3.93 2.74
N ASP A 242 -6.40 4.72 2.71
CA ASP A 242 -5.07 4.32 3.15
C ASP A 242 -5.05 3.96 4.63
N VAL A 243 -5.66 4.80 5.47
CA VAL A 243 -5.81 4.55 6.91
C VAL A 243 -6.59 3.27 7.15
N PHE A 244 -7.74 3.15 6.50
CA PHE A 244 -8.59 1.98 6.64
C PHE A 244 -7.87 0.69 6.21
N ALA A 245 -7.25 0.69 5.02
CA ALA A 245 -6.55 -0.47 4.50
C ALA A 245 -5.41 -0.88 5.42
N THR A 246 -4.64 0.11 5.90
CA THR A 246 -3.54 -0.10 6.84
C THR A 246 -4.01 -0.76 8.13
N VAL A 247 -5.05 -0.23 8.78
CA VAL A 247 -5.61 -0.82 10.01
C VAL A 247 -6.16 -2.22 9.73
N ALA A 248 -6.87 -2.42 8.62
CA ALA A 248 -7.41 -3.73 8.26
C ALA A 248 -6.29 -4.77 8.07
N TYR A 249 -5.23 -4.46 7.32
CA TYR A 249 -4.08 -5.36 7.17
C TYR A 249 -3.39 -5.65 8.50
N THR A 250 -3.23 -4.65 9.36
CA THR A 250 -2.62 -4.84 10.69
C THR A 250 -3.46 -5.75 11.56
N LEU A 251 -4.79 -5.62 11.55
CA LEU A 251 -5.66 -6.52 12.29
C LEU A 251 -5.60 -7.96 11.75
N LEU A 252 -5.55 -8.14 10.41
CA LEU A 252 -5.35 -9.46 9.80
C LEU A 252 -4.01 -10.07 10.22
N TYR A 253 -2.96 -9.25 10.31
CA TYR A 253 -1.66 -9.69 10.80
C TYR A 253 -1.74 -10.12 12.28
N LEU A 254 -2.30 -9.28 13.15
CA LEU A 254 -2.40 -9.56 14.59
C LEU A 254 -3.32 -10.74 14.91
N GLU A 255 -4.35 -10.99 14.09
CA GLU A 255 -5.18 -12.19 14.19
C GLU A 255 -4.39 -13.46 13.83
N ALA A 256 -3.52 -13.37 12.84
CA ALA A 256 -2.69 -14.50 12.41
C ALA A 256 -1.48 -14.75 13.33
N ILE A 257 -0.88 -13.67 13.83
CA ILE A 257 0.35 -13.66 14.64
C ILE A 257 0.14 -12.65 15.78
N PRO A 258 -0.32 -13.12 16.97
CA PRO A 258 -0.47 -12.23 18.12
C PRO A 258 0.91 -11.66 18.51
N PRO A 259 0.95 -10.42 19.02
CA PRO A 259 2.20 -9.78 19.40
C PRO A 259 2.90 -10.60 20.48
N VAL A 260 4.23 -10.69 20.39
CA VAL A 260 5.04 -11.27 21.47
C VAL A 260 4.83 -10.40 22.69
N LYS A 261 4.20 -10.94 23.74
CA LYS A 261 4.20 -10.29 25.06
C LYS A 261 5.65 -10.17 25.46
N THR A 262 6.21 -8.96 25.43
CA THR A 262 7.53 -8.71 26.00
C THR A 262 7.47 -9.12 27.46
N ALA A 263 8.44 -9.93 27.89
CA ALA A 263 8.51 -10.52 29.23
C ALA A 263 8.63 -9.47 30.37
N GLU A 264 8.59 -8.18 30.06
CA GLU A 264 8.56 -7.07 31.03
C GLU A 264 7.27 -7.02 31.86
N SER A 265 6.17 -7.65 31.43
CA SER A 265 4.96 -7.73 32.27
C SER A 265 4.97 -8.87 33.28
N ALA A 266 6.01 -9.72 33.30
CA ALA A 266 6.12 -10.86 34.21
C ALA A 266 7.00 -10.58 35.45
N SER A 267 7.65 -9.41 35.53
CA SER A 267 8.46 -9.02 36.69
C SER A 267 7.73 -8.10 37.67
N ALA A 268 6.42 -7.89 37.52
CA ALA A 268 5.60 -7.37 38.60
C ALA A 268 5.39 -8.48 39.65
N THR A 269 6.44 -8.73 40.43
CA THR A 269 6.37 -9.57 41.62
C THR A 269 5.21 -9.08 42.48
N PRO A 270 4.24 -9.93 42.86
CA PRO A 270 3.30 -9.56 43.89
C PRO A 270 4.14 -9.46 45.18
N THR A 271 4.39 -8.25 45.67
CA THR A 271 4.75 -8.06 47.06
C THR A 271 3.58 -8.59 47.88
N GLY A 272 3.72 -9.85 48.28
CA GLY A 272 2.79 -10.54 49.14
C GLY A 272 2.62 -9.72 50.41
N GLN A 273 1.36 -9.35 50.67
CA GLN A 273 0.86 -9.28 52.01
C GLN A 273 1.01 -10.67 52.65
N ALA A 274 1.79 -10.79 53.71
CA ALA A 274 1.57 -11.71 54.82
C ALA A 274 2.67 -11.52 55.88
N GLY A 275 2.26 -11.22 57.11
CA GLY A 275 3.08 -11.31 58.33
C GLY A 275 3.29 -9.99 59.03
#